data_AF-A0A7C8ZBD6-F1
#
_entry.id   AF-A0A7C8ZBD6-F1
#
_cell.length_a   1.000
_cell.length_b   1.000
_cell.length_c   1.000
_cell.angle_alpha   90.00
_cell.angle_beta   90.00
_cell.angle_gamma   90.00
#
_symmetry.space_group_name_H-M   'P 1'
#
loop_
_entity.id
_entity.type
_entity.pdbx_description
1 polymer ?
#
loop_
_entity_poly.entity_id
_entity_poly.type
_entity_poly.pdbx_seq_one_letter_code
_entity_poly.pdbx_strand_id
1 'polypeptide(L)'
;LSLTLSLSTAGDCVLMRPSEPSKPPYVARVEKIESDARGGHARVHVRWYYRPEESIGGRRQFHGSKEVFLSDHFDVQSADTIEGKCTVHSFKSYTKLDAVGDNDFFCRFEYNSATGAFTPDRVAVYCKCEMPYNP
;
A
#
# COMPACT_ATOMS: atom_id res chain seq x y z
N LEU A 1 17.17 9.51 14.67
CA LEU A 1 16.02 8.82 14.03
C LEU A 1 15.01 9.88 13.63
N SER A 2 14.45 9.82 12.41
CA SER A 2 13.33 10.69 12.01
C SER A 2 12.13 10.49 12.97
N LEU A 3 11.41 11.55 13.33
CA LEU A 3 10.22 11.50 14.19
C LEU A 3 9.18 10.50 13.66
N THR A 4 9.05 10.40 12.34
CA THR A 4 8.13 9.47 11.66
C THR A 4 8.48 8.01 11.95
N LEU A 5 9.77 7.68 12.00
CA LEU A 5 10.24 6.34 12.33
C LEU A 5 9.98 5.99 13.79
N SER A 6 10.22 6.93 14.72
CA SER A 6 9.98 6.68 16.15
C SER A 6 8.51 6.43 16.50
N LEU A 7 7.59 6.88 15.65
CA LEU A 7 6.17 6.66 15.83
C LEU A 7 5.66 5.41 15.10
N SER A 8 6.47 4.79 14.24
CA SER A 8 6.06 3.64 13.43
C SER A 8 6.41 2.31 14.10
N THR A 9 5.52 1.33 13.94
CA THR A 9 5.65 -0.03 14.49
C THR A 9 5.24 -1.07 13.45
N ALA A 10 5.55 -2.35 13.71
CA ALA A 10 5.11 -3.43 12.83
C ALA A 10 3.57 -3.45 12.72
N GLY A 11 3.07 -3.54 11.50
CA GLY A 11 1.65 -3.44 11.16
C GLY A 11 1.23 -2.07 10.61
N ASP A 12 1.98 -1.01 10.88
CA ASP A 12 1.68 0.32 10.33
C ASP A 12 1.86 0.36 8.82
N CYS A 13 1.07 1.20 8.14
CA CYS A 13 1.27 1.52 6.74
C CYS A 13 2.02 2.86 6.61
N VAL A 14 2.96 2.92 5.68
CA VAL A 14 3.83 4.08 5.47
C VAL A 14 3.92 4.45 4.00
N LEU A 15 4.15 5.73 3.75
CA LEU A 15 4.55 6.26 2.46
C LEU A 15 6.07 6.28 2.39
N MET A 16 6.62 5.76 1.30
CA MET A 16 8.06 5.68 1.07
C MET A 16 8.46 6.42 -0.20
N ARG A 17 9.57 7.14 -0.12
CA ARG A 17 10.11 7.92 -1.22
C ARG A 17 10.35 7.03 -2.44
N PRO A 18 9.86 7.41 -3.62
CA PRO A 18 10.09 6.64 -4.83
C PRO A 18 11.51 6.86 -5.35
N SER A 19 12.02 5.88 -6.11
CA SER A 19 13.32 6.00 -6.78
C SER A 19 13.30 7.08 -7.87
N GLU A 20 12.14 7.29 -8.50
CA GLU A 20 11.89 8.33 -9.50
C GLU A 20 11.04 9.44 -8.87
N PRO A 21 11.55 10.68 -8.72
CA PRO A 21 10.83 11.76 -8.04
C PRO A 21 9.50 12.19 -8.68
N SER A 22 9.27 11.83 -9.95
CA SER A 22 8.02 12.09 -10.67
C SER A 22 6.90 11.12 -10.31
N LYS A 23 7.22 9.98 -9.69
CA LYS A 23 6.23 8.99 -9.27
C LYS A 23 5.63 9.38 -7.91
N PRO A 24 4.39 8.97 -7.63
CA PRO A 24 3.83 9.11 -6.28
C PRO A 24 4.64 8.26 -5.28
N PRO A 25 4.62 8.61 -3.98
CA PRO A 25 5.22 7.78 -2.95
C PRO A 25 4.66 6.35 -2.98
N TYR A 26 5.55 5.38 -2.74
CA TYR A 26 5.18 3.98 -2.61
C TYR A 26 4.40 3.77 -1.30
N VAL A 27 3.47 2.83 -1.31
CA VAL A 27 2.71 2.45 -0.11
C VAL A 27 3.25 1.11 0.38
N ALA A 28 3.56 1.01 1.66
CA ALA A 28 4.11 -0.21 2.23
C ALA A 28 3.56 -0.50 3.62
N ARG A 29 3.42 -1.79 3.95
CA ARG A 29 3.19 -2.24 5.33
C ARG A 29 4.54 -2.52 5.98
N VAL A 30 4.74 -2.01 7.19
CA VAL A 30 5.92 -2.32 8.00
C VAL A 30 5.74 -3.73 8.60
N GLU A 31 6.65 -4.63 8.28
CA GLU A 31 6.68 -5.99 8.84
C GLU A 31 7.58 -6.07 10.08
N LYS A 32 8.73 -5.37 10.05
CA LYS A 32 9.69 -5.33 11.15
C LYS A 32 10.55 -4.08 11.07
N ILE A 33 10.93 -3.54 12.22
CA ILE A 33 11.91 -2.45 12.33
C ILE A 33 13.16 -3.01 13.01
N GLU A 34 14.32 -2.79 12.41
CA GLU A 34 15.62 -3.16 12.97
C GLU A 34 16.46 -1.90 13.21
N SER A 35 16.77 -1.63 14.46
CA SER A 35 17.69 -0.56 14.87
C SER A 35 19.04 -1.16 15.29
N ASP A 36 20.14 -0.67 14.72
CA ASP A 36 21.47 -1.03 15.20
C ASP A 36 21.67 -0.45 16.61
N ALA A 37 22.03 -1.31 17.57
CA ALA A 37 22.30 -0.96 18.95
C ALA A 37 23.43 0.08 19.11
N ARG A 38 24.24 0.30 18.07
CA ARG A 38 25.32 1.29 18.04
C ARG A 38 24.91 2.66 17.47
N GLY A 39 23.61 2.89 17.23
CA GLY A 39 23.11 4.16 16.71
C GLY A 39 23.27 4.35 15.19
N GLY A 40 23.44 3.24 14.46
CA GLY A 40 23.50 3.23 12.99
C GLY A 40 22.15 3.46 12.29
N HIS A 41 22.16 3.44 10.95
CA HIS A 41 20.96 3.58 10.13
C HIS A 41 19.97 2.45 10.41
N ALA A 42 18.73 2.81 10.76
CA ALA A 42 17.67 1.85 10.97
C ALA A 42 17.19 1.26 9.64
N ARG A 43 16.88 -0.04 9.63
CA ARG A 43 16.30 -0.74 8.48
C ARG A 43 14.86 -1.10 8.79
N VAL A 44 14.03 -1.08 7.75
CA VAL A 44 12.62 -1.50 7.83
C VAL A 44 12.39 -2.61 6.84
N HIS A 45 11.86 -3.73 7.34
CA HIS A 45 11.33 -4.80 6.50
C HIS A 45 9.91 -4.42 6.15
N VAL A 46 9.60 -4.45 4.86
CA VAL A 46 8.32 -3.98 4.34
C VAL A 46 7.69 -5.00 3.41
N ARG A 47 6.37 -4.94 3.31
CA ARG A 47 5.56 -5.63 2.31
C ARG A 47 4.89 -4.58 1.45
N TRP A 48 5.11 -4.65 0.14
CA TRP A 48 4.67 -3.59 -0.77
C TRP A 48 3.18 -3.66 -1.09
N TYR A 49 2.56 -2.49 -1.13
CA TYR A 49 1.27 -2.30 -1.77
C TYR A 49 1.48 -1.74 -3.18
N TYR A 50 0.91 -2.41 -4.19
CA TYR A 50 0.99 -1.98 -5.58
C TYR A 50 -0.21 -1.11 -5.93
N ARG A 51 0.02 -0.01 -6.63
CA ARG A 51 -1.04 0.77 -7.26
C ARG A 51 -1.55 0.04 -8.52
N PRO A 52 -2.80 0.27 -8.95
CA PRO A 52 -3.33 -0.27 -10.20
C PRO A 52 -2.42 -0.07 -11.41
N GLU A 53 -1.79 1.10 -11.52
CA GLU A 53 -0.86 1.47 -12.60
C GLU A 53 0.42 0.64 -12.61
N GLU A 54 0.81 0.09 -11.46
CA GLU A 54 2.04 -0.68 -11.26
C GLU A 54 1.81 -2.19 -11.47
N SER A 55 0.56 -2.62 -11.58
CA SER A 55 0.21 -4.02 -11.83
C SER A 55 0.47 -4.41 -13.29
N ILE A 56 0.77 -5.70 -13.55
CA ILE A 56 1.00 -6.23 -14.91
C ILE A 56 -0.20 -5.96 -15.82
N GLY A 57 -1.42 -6.04 -15.28
CA GLY A 57 -2.66 -5.79 -16.02
C GLY A 57 -3.04 -4.30 -16.15
N GLY A 58 -2.31 -3.40 -15.51
CA GLY A 58 -2.59 -1.97 -15.48
C GLY A 58 -3.90 -1.59 -14.77
N ARG A 59 -4.17 -0.27 -14.74
CA ARG A 59 -5.41 0.27 -14.18
C ARG A 59 -6.62 -0.13 -15.02
N ARG A 60 -7.68 -0.61 -14.35
CA ARG A 60 -8.99 -0.94 -14.94
C ARG A 60 -10.04 0.05 -14.44
N GLN A 61 -11.17 0.13 -15.14
CA GLN A 61 -12.24 1.10 -14.84
C GLN A 61 -12.85 0.95 -13.44
N PHE A 62 -12.86 -0.28 -12.90
CA PHE A 62 -13.39 -0.54 -11.56
C PHE A 62 -12.37 -0.26 -10.44
N HIS A 63 -11.12 0.07 -10.78
CA HIS A 63 -10.11 0.39 -9.78
C HIS A 63 -10.28 1.82 -9.24
N GLY A 64 -10.33 1.93 -7.91
CA GLY A 64 -10.44 3.22 -7.22
C GLY A 64 -9.18 4.07 -7.31
N SER A 65 -9.32 5.38 -7.19
CA SER A 65 -8.19 6.32 -7.20
C SER A 65 -7.25 6.14 -6.01
N LYS A 66 -7.80 5.71 -4.86
CA LYS A 66 -7.07 5.37 -3.62
C LYS A 66 -6.89 3.85 -3.43
N GLU A 67 -7.14 3.05 -4.45
CA GLU A 67 -7.00 1.59 -4.37
C GLU A 67 -5.52 1.19 -4.44
N VAL A 68 -5.14 0.22 -3.60
CA VAL A 68 -3.84 -0.45 -3.64
C VAL A 68 -4.00 -1.95 -3.38
N PHE A 69 -3.04 -2.75 -3.80
CA PHE A 69 -3.07 -4.21 -3.72
C PHE A 69 -1.95 -4.74 -2.83
N LEU A 70 -2.28 -5.55 -1.82
CA LEU A 70 -1.28 -6.15 -0.95
C LEU A 70 -0.49 -7.22 -1.72
N SER A 71 0.78 -6.98 -2.00
CA SER A 71 1.57 -7.91 -2.82
C SER A 71 2.24 -9.02 -2.01
N ASP A 72 2.79 -10.04 -2.66
CA ASP A 72 3.75 -10.99 -2.08
C ASP A 72 5.21 -10.50 -2.14
N HIS A 73 5.44 -9.23 -2.51
CA HIS A 73 6.76 -8.63 -2.61
C HIS A 73 7.20 -8.03 -1.26
N PHE A 74 8.22 -8.64 -0.68
CA PHE A 74 8.89 -8.18 0.54
C PHE A 74 10.25 -7.58 0.22
N ASP A 75 10.65 -6.57 0.97
CA ASP A 75 11.94 -5.91 0.80
C ASP A 75 12.47 -5.33 2.12
N VAL A 76 13.76 -4.94 2.14
CA VAL A 76 14.41 -4.24 3.25
C VAL A 76 14.90 -2.89 2.77
N GLN A 77 14.38 -1.84 3.39
CA GLN A 77 14.66 -0.46 3.01
C GLN A 77 15.32 0.31 4.16
N SER A 78 16.03 1.39 3.83
CA SER A 78 16.46 2.36 4.84
C SER A 78 15.23 3.06 5.42
N ALA A 79 15.17 3.21 6.73
CA ALA A 79 14.09 3.93 7.38
C ALA A 79 14.02 5.42 6.98
N ASP A 80 15.12 5.98 6.45
CA ASP A 80 15.19 7.37 5.96
C ASP A 80 14.39 7.61 4.66
N THR A 81 13.90 6.53 4.05
CA THR A 81 12.98 6.59 2.91
C THR A 81 11.53 6.79 3.31
N ILE A 82 11.17 6.63 4.60
CA ILE A 82 9.81 6.86 5.08
C ILE A 82 9.52 8.36 5.09
N GLU A 83 8.47 8.76 4.37
CA GLU A 83 8.03 10.15 4.27
C GLU A 83 6.88 10.46 5.23
N GLY A 84 6.04 9.47 5.55
CA GLY A 84 4.89 9.65 6.41
C GLY A 84 4.15 8.35 6.71
N LYS A 85 3.24 8.38 7.69
CA LYS A 85 2.27 7.30 7.89
C LYS A 85 1.07 7.47 6.96
N CYS A 86 0.48 6.35 6.57
CA CYS A 86 -0.80 6.31 5.87
C CYS A 86 -1.70 5.21 6.45
N THR A 87 -2.95 5.16 6.01
CA THR A 87 -3.89 4.12 6.41
C THR A 87 -4.37 3.36 5.19
N VAL A 88 -4.21 2.05 5.19
CA VAL A 88 -4.81 1.17 4.18
C VAL A 88 -6.00 0.46 4.81
N HIS A 89 -7.20 0.92 4.48
CA HIS A 89 -8.45 0.41 4.99
C HIS A 89 -8.86 -0.89 4.29
N SER A 90 -9.65 -1.72 4.96
CA SER A 90 -10.49 -2.68 4.24
C SER A 90 -11.50 -1.93 3.39
N PHE A 91 -11.91 -2.47 2.25
CA PHE A 91 -12.93 -1.85 1.40
C PHE A 91 -14.23 -1.53 2.16
N LYS A 92 -14.65 -2.42 3.07
CA LYS A 92 -15.84 -2.21 3.91
C LYS A 92 -15.68 -1.04 4.88
N SER A 93 -14.48 -0.81 5.41
CA SER A 93 -14.21 0.31 6.31
C SER A 93 -14.08 1.62 5.53
N TYR A 94 -13.40 1.57 4.37
CA TYR A 94 -13.19 2.74 3.51
C TYR A 94 -14.50 3.35 3.01
N THR A 95 -15.44 2.52 2.58
CA THR A 95 -16.79 2.94 2.13
C THR A 95 -17.65 3.58 3.22
N LYS A 96 -17.20 3.59 4.47
CA LYS A 96 -17.87 4.21 5.61
C LYS A 96 -17.19 5.48 6.12
N LEU A 97 -16.11 5.92 5.47
CA LEU A 97 -15.44 7.16 5.85
C LEU A 97 -16.34 8.36 5.49
N ASP A 98 -16.50 9.29 6.43
CA ASP A 98 -17.24 10.54 6.19
C ASP A 98 -16.52 11.44 5.17
N ALA A 99 -15.18 11.39 5.18
CA ALA A 99 -14.32 12.04 4.20
C ALA A 99 -13.05 11.21 3.98
N VAL A 100 -12.57 11.16 2.75
CA VAL A 100 -11.32 10.49 2.37
C VAL A 100 -10.18 11.50 2.39
N GLY A 101 -9.19 11.29 3.26
CA GLY A 101 -7.99 12.10 3.32
C GLY A 101 -6.95 11.72 2.25
N ASP A 102 -5.89 12.52 2.16
CA ASP A 102 -4.82 12.28 1.18
C ASP A 102 -4.08 10.96 1.41
N ASN A 103 -3.93 10.59 2.69
CA ASN A 103 -3.22 9.40 3.16
C ASN A 103 -4.14 8.21 3.46
N ASP A 104 -5.41 8.27 3.05
CA ASP A 104 -6.34 7.15 3.12
C ASP A 104 -6.32 6.37 1.81
N PHE A 105 -6.06 5.07 1.92
CA PHE A 105 -6.08 4.10 0.84
C PHE A 105 -7.03 2.96 1.20
N PHE A 106 -7.38 2.12 0.23
CA PHE A 106 -8.08 0.88 0.52
C PHE A 106 -7.51 -0.29 -0.27
N CYS A 107 -7.67 -1.47 0.32
CA CYS A 107 -7.26 -2.73 -0.28
C CYS A 107 -8.41 -3.73 -0.19
N ARG A 108 -8.68 -4.41 -1.31
CA ARG A 108 -9.62 -5.55 -1.41
C ARG A 108 -9.04 -6.76 -2.12
N PHE A 109 -7.80 -6.67 -2.58
CA PHE A 109 -7.11 -7.74 -3.28
C PHE A 109 -5.71 -7.97 -2.70
N GLU A 110 -5.33 -9.23 -2.61
CA GLU A 110 -3.93 -9.62 -2.65
C GLU A 110 -3.47 -9.76 -4.11
N TYR A 111 -2.19 -9.47 -4.35
CA TYR A 111 -1.59 -9.45 -5.68
C TYR A 111 -0.30 -10.27 -5.70
N ASN A 112 -0.17 -11.15 -6.69
CA ASN A 112 1.09 -11.87 -6.91
C ASN A 112 1.96 -11.07 -7.88
N SER A 113 3.09 -10.52 -7.42
CA SER A 113 3.93 -9.60 -8.20
C SER A 113 4.64 -10.28 -9.36
N ALA A 114 4.80 -11.61 -9.33
CA ALA A 114 5.47 -12.37 -10.39
C ALA A 114 4.51 -12.77 -11.53
N THR A 115 3.28 -13.15 -11.18
CA THR A 115 2.30 -13.70 -12.14
C THR A 115 1.20 -12.72 -12.52
N GLY A 116 0.98 -11.68 -11.73
CA GLY A 116 -0.11 -10.73 -11.90
C GLY A 116 -1.47 -11.23 -11.41
N ALA A 117 -1.51 -12.39 -10.73
CA ALA A 117 -2.74 -12.96 -10.20
C ALA A 117 -3.30 -12.15 -9.02
N PHE A 118 -4.62 -12.12 -8.89
CA PHE A 118 -5.33 -11.45 -7.81
C PHE A 118 -6.12 -12.44 -6.96
N THR A 119 -6.17 -12.20 -5.65
CA THR A 119 -6.98 -12.96 -4.70
C THR A 119 -7.88 -12.00 -3.90
N PRO A 120 -9.21 -12.21 -3.86
CA PRO A 120 -9.95 -13.23 -4.62
C PRO A 120 -9.95 -12.92 -6.12
N ASP A 121 -10.03 -13.96 -6.94
CA ASP A 121 -10.14 -13.86 -8.40
C ASP A 121 -11.53 -13.38 -8.87
N ARG A 122 -12.51 -13.36 -7.94
CA ARG A 122 -13.87 -12.89 -8.15
C ARG A 122 -14.30 -11.94 -7.04
N VAL A 123 -14.88 -10.81 -7.42
CA VAL A 123 -15.53 -9.85 -6.52
C VAL A 123 -16.98 -9.70 -6.94
N ALA A 124 -17.85 -9.39 -5.98
CA ALA A 124 -19.24 -9.05 -6.29
C ALA A 124 -19.29 -7.92 -7.33
N VAL A 125 -20.00 -8.19 -8.42
CA VAL A 125 -20.24 -7.24 -9.51
C VAL A 125 -21.60 -6.59 -9.32
N TYR A 126 -21.71 -5.33 -9.73
CA TYR A 126 -22.93 -4.55 -9.63
C TYR A 126 -23.25 -3.95 -11.01
N CYS A 127 -24.52 -3.57 -11.20
CA CYS A 127 -25.06 -3.02 -12.45
C CYS A 127 -25.09 -4.01 -13.63
N LYS A 128 -25.76 -3.64 -14.72
CA LYS A 128 -25.85 -4.42 -15.98
C LYS A 128 -24.51 -4.58 -16.69
N CYS A 129 -23.51 -3.78 -16.34
CA CYS A 129 -22.16 -3.87 -16.90
C CYS A 129 -21.28 -4.94 -16.25
N GLU A 130 -21.78 -5.64 -15.22
CA GLU A 130 -21.07 -6.72 -14.52
C GLU A 130 -19.66 -6.31 -14.03
N MET A 131 -19.52 -5.09 -13.53
CA MET A 131 -18.25 -4.58 -12.99
C MET A 131 -18.28 -4.44 -11.46
N PRO A 132 -17.16 -4.68 -10.75
CA PRO A 132 -17.06 -4.37 -9.32
C PRO A 132 -17.29 -2.87 -9.04
N TYR A 133 -17.85 -2.54 -7.88
CA TYR A 133 -18.10 -1.15 -7.47
C TYR A 133 -16.80 -0.37 -7.34
N ASN A 134 -16.77 0.85 -7.92
CA ASN A 134 -15.67 1.80 -7.78
C ASN A 134 -16.10 2.90 -6.78
N PRO A 135 -15.54 2.91 -5.56
CA PRO A 135 -15.92 3.85 -4.50
C PRO A 135 -15.38 5.27 -4.72
#